data_AF-A0A8S3KCK2-F1
#
_entry.id   AF-A0A8S3KCK2-F1
#
_cell.length_a   1.000
_cell.length_b   1.000
_cell.length_c   1.000
_cell.angle_alpha   90.00
_cell.angle_beta   90.00
_cell.angle_gamma   90.00
#
_symmetry.space_group_name_H-M   'P 1'
#
loop_
_entity.id
_entity.type
_entity.pdbx_description
1 polymer ?
#
loop_
_entity_poly.entity_id
_entity_poly.type
_entity_poly.pdbx_seq_one_letter_code
_entity_poly.pdbx_strand_id
1 'polypeptide(L)'
;MRRRKLDRQLAAMIILRVLFLVATILPYTVQRSYTLSTLADDDLLERAIIQLIGAITFSLFYLNYAGSFYLFLISSARFRRQAK
;
A
#
# COMPACT_ATOMS: atom_id res chain seq x y z
N MET A 1 -32.45 6.86 9.31
CA MET A 1 -31.81 5.98 8.30
C MET A 1 -30.57 6.57 7.62
N ARG A 2 -30.49 7.89 7.36
CA ARG A 2 -29.37 8.52 6.62
C ARG A 2 -28.00 8.44 7.32
N ARG A 3 -27.97 8.55 8.66
CA ARG A 3 -26.73 8.38 9.48
C ARG A 3 -26.09 7.00 9.31
N ARG A 4 -26.86 5.92 9.47
CA ARG A 4 -26.36 4.53 9.31
C ARG A 4 -25.70 4.25 7.95
N LYS A 5 -26.20 4.83 6.86
CA LYS A 5 -25.58 4.69 5.53
C LYS A 5 -24.24 5.41 5.44
N LEU A 6 -24.13 6.56 6.08
CA LEU A 6 -22.88 7.33 6.16
C LEU A 6 -21.83 6.59 7.00
N ASP A 7 -22.22 6.06 8.15
CA ASP A 7 -21.33 5.32 9.04
C ASP A 7 -20.78 4.05 8.36
N ARG A 8 -21.64 3.33 7.61
CA ARG A 8 -21.22 2.16 6.82
C ARG A 8 -20.25 2.53 5.69
N GLN A 9 -20.42 3.70 5.07
CA GLN A 9 -19.52 4.18 4.02
C GLN A 9 -18.15 4.59 4.61
N LEU A 10 -18.14 5.26 5.76
CA LEU A 10 -16.92 5.59 6.49
C LEU A 10 -16.16 4.34 6.91
N ALA A 11 -16.86 3.36 7.49
CA ALA A 11 -16.27 2.08 7.87
C ALA A 11 -15.67 1.34 6.66
N ALA A 12 -16.38 1.30 5.53
CA ALA A 12 -15.87 0.69 4.30
C ALA A 12 -14.61 1.39 3.76
N MET A 13 -14.54 2.72 3.83
CA MET A 13 -13.34 3.48 3.44
C MET A 13 -12.14 3.16 4.34
N ILE A 14 -12.36 3.07 5.65
CA ILE A 14 -11.30 2.73 6.61
C ILE A 14 -10.79 1.31 6.32
N ILE A 15 -11.69 0.34 6.12
CA ILE A 15 -11.31 -1.04 5.80
C ILE A 15 -10.51 -1.08 4.50
N LEU A 16 -10.96 -0.39 3.45
CA LEU A 16 -10.25 -0.32 2.17
C LEU A 16 -8.85 0.30 2.33
N ARG A 17 -8.72 1.35 3.15
CA ARG A 17 -7.44 1.98 3.45
C ARG A 17 -6.50 1.05 4.21
N VAL A 18 -7.02 0.30 5.19
CA VAL A 18 -6.24 -0.69 5.95
C VAL A 18 -5.79 -1.83 5.04
N LEU A 19 -6.67 -2.35 4.19
CA LEU A 19 -6.31 -3.40 3.23
C LEU A 19 -5.23 -2.93 2.26
N PHE A 20 -5.37 -1.71 1.72
CA PHE A 20 -4.36 -1.12 0.84
C PHE A 20 -3.03 -0.89 1.56
N LEU A 21 -3.07 -0.45 2.82
CA LEU A 21 -1.89 -0.29 3.67
C LEU A 21 -1.16 -1.63 3.85
N VAL A 22 -1.87 -2.68 4.23
CA VAL A 22 -1.29 -4.03 4.39
C VAL A 22 -0.71 -4.52 3.07
N ALA A 23 -1.45 -4.42 1.96
CA ALA A 23 -1.01 -4.90 0.65
C ALA A 23 0.24 -4.20 0.12
N THR A 24 0.47 -2.94 0.50
CA THR A 24 1.60 -2.14 0.00
C THR A 24 2.81 -2.13 0.94
N ILE A 25 2.59 -2.25 2.25
CA ILE A 25 3.69 -2.26 3.25
C ILE A 25 4.22 -3.67 3.49
N LEU A 26 3.37 -4.69 3.52
CA LEU A 26 3.78 -6.06 3.85
C LEU A 26 4.88 -6.60 2.90
N PRO A 27 4.79 -6.42 1.57
CA PRO A 27 5.84 -6.87 0.65
C PRO A 27 7.19 -6.20 0.92
N TYR A 28 7.17 -4.91 1.27
CA TYR A 28 8.37 -4.15 1.62
C TYR A 28 9.03 -4.68 2.90
N THR A 29 8.24 -4.92 3.96
CA THR A 29 8.76 -5.46 5.22
C THR A 29 9.36 -6.85 5.03
N VAL A 30 8.69 -7.74 4.27
CA VAL A 30 9.19 -9.10 3.99
C VAL A 30 10.49 -9.05 3.18
N GLN A 31 10.53 -8.27 2.10
CA GLN A 31 11.73 -8.12 1.26
C GLN A 31 12.91 -7.54 2.05
N ARG A 32 12.64 -6.55 2.93
CA ARG A 32 13.68 -5.92 3.74
C ARG A 32 14.26 -6.89 4.76
N SER A 33 13.41 -7.67 5.43
CA SER A 33 13.85 -8.72 6.36
C SER A 33 14.66 -9.80 5.66
N TYR A 34 14.20 -10.27 4.49
CA TYR A 34 14.94 -11.25 3.68
C TYR A 34 16.34 -10.74 3.30
N THR A 35 16.42 -9.52 2.77
CA THR A 35 17.69 -8.89 2.38
C THR A 35 18.64 -8.76 3.57
N LEU A 36 18.14 -8.41 4.76
CA LEU A 36 18.96 -8.31 5.97
C LEU A 36 19.51 -9.67 6.42
N SER A 37 18.77 -10.76 6.18
CA SER A 37 19.23 -12.11 6.50
C SER A 37 20.20 -12.72 5.47
N THR A 38 20.18 -12.27 4.21
CA THR A 38 20.96 -12.85 3.10
C THR A 38 22.14 -12.00 2.64
N LEU A 39 22.51 -10.96 3.39
CA LEU A 39 23.61 -10.02 3.08
C LEU A 39 25.00 -10.67 2.88
N ALA A 40 25.19 -11.92 3.29
CA ALA A 40 26.46 -12.64 3.24
C ALA A 40 26.67 -13.44 1.95
N ASP A 41 25.68 -13.58 1.06
CA ASP A 41 25.84 -14.36 -0.17
C ASP A 41 26.56 -13.57 -1.28
N ASP A 42 27.53 -14.23 -1.91
CA ASP A 42 28.35 -13.71 -3.02
C ASP A 42 27.74 -14.00 -4.41
N ASP A 43 26.54 -14.58 -4.46
CA ASP A 43 25.85 -14.81 -5.74
C ASP A 43 25.33 -13.49 -6.34
N LEU A 44 25.95 -13.09 -7.45
CA LEU A 44 25.61 -11.89 -8.21
C LEU A 44 24.20 -11.95 -8.81
N LEU A 45 23.73 -13.14 -9.22
CA LEU A 45 22.39 -13.30 -9.80
C LEU A 45 21.32 -13.12 -8.73
N GLU A 46 21.52 -13.72 -7.56
CA GLU A 46 20.59 -13.57 -6.44
C GLU A 46 20.50 -12.11 -5.99
N ARG A 47 21.64 -11.41 -5.89
CA ARG A 47 21.67 -9.97 -5.58
C ARG A 47 20.87 -9.14 -6.59
N ALA A 48 21.00 -9.42 -7.89
CA ALA A 48 20.26 -8.71 -8.92
C ALA A 48 18.75 -8.93 -8.79
N ILE A 49 18.32 -10.16 -8.49
CA ILE A 49 16.91 -10.50 -8.25
C ILE A 49 16.39 -9.77 -7.00
N ILE A 50 17.14 -9.81 -5.89
CA ILE A 50 16.78 -9.13 -4.63
C ILE A 50 16.64 -7.61 -4.85
N GLN A 51 17.53 -7.00 -5.64
CA GLN A 51 17.44 -5.58 -5.98
C GLN A 51 16.21 -5.26 -6.83
N LEU A 52 15.89 -6.08 -7.83
CA LEU A 52 14.68 -5.89 -8.65
C LEU A 52 13.41 -6.00 -7.81
N ILE A 53 13.32 -7.04 -6.96
CA ILE A 53 12.20 -7.21 -6.03
C ILE A 53 12.13 -6.02 -5.07
N GLY A 54 13.27 -5.55 -4.57
CA GLY A 54 13.37 -4.35 -3.74
C GLY A 54 12.82 -3.11 -4.44
N ALA A 55 13.18 -2.87 -5.69
CA ALA A 55 12.67 -1.72 -6.46
C ALA A 55 11.13 -1.78 -6.62
N ILE A 56 10.58 -2.97 -6.86
CA ILE A 56 9.13 -3.18 -6.95
C ILE A 56 8.45 -2.90 -5.60
N THR A 57 8.96 -3.46 -4.50
CA THR A 57 8.37 -3.28 -3.17
C THR A 57 8.50 -1.85 -2.67
N PHE A 58 9.61 -1.15 -2.95
CA PHE A 58 9.76 0.28 -2.69
C PHE A 58 8.74 1.10 -3.49
N SER A 59 8.53 0.76 -4.76
CA SER A 59 7.53 1.44 -5.60
C SER A 59 6.12 1.27 -5.04
N LEU A 60 5.77 0.06 -4.56
CA LEU A 60 4.49 -0.21 -3.89
C LEU A 60 4.35 0.56 -2.58
N PHE A 61 5.43 0.67 -1.80
CA PHE A 61 5.45 1.45 -0.56
C PHE A 61 5.18 2.95 -0.83
N TYR A 62 5.86 3.55 -1.82
CA TYR A 62 5.59 4.94 -2.21
C TYR A 62 4.22 5.12 -2.87
N LEU A 63 3.74 4.12 -3.60
CA LEU A 63 2.36 4.09 -4.09
C LEU A 63 1.36 4.12 -2.93
N ASN A 64 1.68 3.60 -1.74
CA ASN A 64 0.80 3.75 -0.59
C ASN A 64 0.54 5.22 -0.26
N TYR A 65 1.60 6.02 -0.23
CA TYR A 65 1.54 7.44 0.08
C TYR A 65 0.72 8.19 -0.97
N ALA A 66 1.05 8.02 -2.26
CA ALA A 66 0.35 8.68 -3.36
C ALA A 66 -1.10 8.18 -3.56
N GLY A 67 -1.31 6.87 -3.44
CA GLY A 67 -2.58 6.18 -3.68
C GLY A 67 -3.66 6.45 -2.64
N SER A 68 -3.27 6.93 -1.45
CA SER A 68 -4.20 7.36 -0.39
C SER A 68 -5.26 8.31 -0.92
N PHE A 69 -4.82 9.33 -1.65
CA PHE A 69 -5.69 10.38 -2.17
C PHE A 69 -6.68 9.83 -3.20
N TYR A 70 -6.20 9.01 -4.14
CA TYR A 70 -7.03 8.38 -5.17
C TYR A 70 -8.04 7.38 -4.58
N LEU A 71 -7.66 6.64 -3.54
CA LEU A 71 -8.58 5.77 -2.82
C LEU A 71 -9.73 6.53 -2.18
N PHE A 72 -9.47 7.68 -1.56
CA PHE A 72 -10.52 8.53 -1.00
C PHE A 72 -11.41 9.16 -2.09
N LEU A 73 -10.81 9.52 -3.24
CA LEU A 73 -11.54 10.05 -4.40
C LEU A 73 -12.52 9.02 -4.99
N ILE A 74 -12.11 7.76 -5.15
CA ILE A 74 -12.92 6.71 -5.77
C ILE A 74 -14.01 6.20 -4.82
N SER A 75 -13.66 5.98 -3.54
CA SER A 75 -14.55 5.37 -2.55
C SER A 75 -15.65 6.31 -2.03
N SER A 76 -15.47 7.62 -2.14
CA SER A 76 -16.44 8.60 -1.63
C SER A 76 -17.00 9.54 -2.70
N ALA A 77 -18.28 9.39 -2.99
CA ALA A 77 -19.04 10.38 -3.78
C ALA A 77 -19.12 11.75 -3.09
N ARG A 78 -19.01 11.79 -1.75
CA ARG A 78 -19.07 13.03 -0.96
C ARG A 78 -17.72 13.76 -0.96
N PHE A 79 -16.60 13.03 -0.93
CA PHE A 79 -15.25 13.60 -1.05
C PHE A 79 -15.00 14.16 -2.45
N ARG A 80 -15.46 13.46 -3.50
CA ARG A 80 -15.49 13.99 -4.88
C ARG A 80 -16.24 15.31 -5.05
N ARG A 81 -17.28 15.55 -4.24
CA ARG A 81 -18.03 16.81 -4.26
C ARG A 81 -17.35 17.94 -3.50
N GLN A 82 -16.45 17.64 -2.56
CA GLN A 82 -15.67 18.64 -1.82
C GLN A 82 -14.33 18.98 -2.48
N ALA A 83 -13.82 18.10 -3.35
CA ALA A 83 -12.60 18.31 -4.14
C ALA A 83 -12.84 19.03 -5.49
N LYS A 84 -14.09 19.39 -5.79
CA LYS A 84 -14.49 20.26 -6.91
C LYS A 84 -14.72 21.66 -6.38
#